data_AF-A0A0N8VLP5-F1
#
_entry.id   AF-A0A0N8VLP5-F1
#
_cell.length_a   1.000
_cell.length_b   1.000
_cell.length_c   1.000
_cell.angle_alpha   90.00
_cell.angle_beta   90.00
_cell.angle_gamma   90.00
#
_symmetry.space_group_name_H-M   'P 1'
#
loop_
_entity.id
_entity.type
_entity.pdbx_description
1 polymer ?
#
loop_
_entity_poly.entity_id
_entity_poly.type
_entity_poly.pdbx_seq_one_letter_code
_entity_poly.pdbx_strand_id
1 'polypeptide(L)' 'MSTSTLSKEAETRLMNFFNTAIDPQEMAKAIRQVNYVLALSVLRQHETPQNELASLESSFYWLNELAEILNPYLDLK' A
#
# COMPACT_ATOMS: atom_id res chain seq x y z
N MET A 1 16.30 6.93 0.33
CA MET A 1 15.42 6.77 -0.85
C MET A 1 16.25 6.20 -1.98
N SER A 2 15.89 5.02 -2.50
CA SER A 2 16.56 4.45 -3.67
C SER A 2 16.26 5.31 -4.90
N THR A 3 17.31 5.72 -5.62
CA THR A 3 17.23 6.57 -6.83
C THR A 3 16.99 5.76 -8.10
N SER A 4 16.30 4.62 -8.00
CA SER A 4 16.00 3.78 -9.16
C SER A 4 14.85 4.39 -9.95
N THR A 5 15.16 4.96 -11.10
CA THR A 5 14.14 5.35 -12.08
C THR A 5 13.53 4.09 -12.69
N LEU A 6 12.21 4.10 -12.84
CA LEU A 6 11.51 3.02 -13.53
C LEU A 6 11.90 3.02 -15.02
N SER A 7 11.80 1.85 -15.66
CA SER A 7 11.85 1.81 -17.12
C SER A 7 10.57 2.45 -17.68
N LYS A 8 10.66 3.04 -18.88
CA LYS A 8 9.48 3.61 -19.57
C LYS A 8 8.34 2.61 -19.74
N GLU A 9 8.68 1.34 -19.94
CA GLU A 9 7.70 0.25 -20.04
C GLU A 9 6.98 0.04 -18.71
N ALA A 10 7.72 0.00 -17.59
CA ALA A 10 7.14 -0.14 -16.26
C ALA A 10 6.22 1.03 -15.91
N GLU A 11 6.64 2.27 -16.20
CA GLU A 11 5.80 3.47 -16.03
C GLU A 11 4.50 3.36 -16.82
N THR A 12 4.58 2.99 -18.11
CA THR A 12 3.39 2.84 -18.97
C THR A 12 2.44 1.79 -18.44
N ARG A 13 2.95 0.64 -17.97
CA ARG A 13 2.14 -0.44 -17.41
C ARG A 13 1.48 -0.04 -16.10
N LEU A 14 2.19 0.71 -15.24
CA LEU A 14 1.61 1.24 -14.00
C LEU A 14 0.50 2.25 -14.30
N MET A 15 0.72 3.22 -15.20
CA MET A 15 -0.31 4.18 -15.59
C MET A 15 -1.54 3.47 -16.15
N ASN A 16 -1.35 2.48 -17.04
CA ASN A 16 -2.48 1.71 -17.58
C ASN A 16 -3.23 0.96 -16.47
N PHE A 17 -2.52 0.29 -15.55
CA PHE A 17 -3.14 -0.42 -14.45
C PHE A 17 -3.99 0.51 -13.58
N PHE A 18 -3.42 1.62 -13.10
CA PHE A 18 -4.12 2.55 -12.22
C PHE A 18 -5.30 3.26 -12.90
N ASN A 19 -5.24 3.46 -14.22
CA ASN A 19 -6.32 4.13 -14.97
C ASN A 19 -7.44 3.19 -15.43
N THR A 20 -7.24 1.87 -15.43
CA THR A 20 -8.19 0.93 -16.07
C THR A 20 -8.66 -0.22 -15.20
N ALA A 21 -7.92 -0.60 -14.16
CA ALA A 21 -8.23 -1.81 -13.40
C ALA A 21 -9.39 -1.62 -12.41
N ILE A 22 -9.45 -0.48 -11.71
CA ILE A 22 -10.42 -0.18 -10.66
C ILE A 22 -10.40 1.34 -10.40
N ASP A 23 -11.51 1.88 -9.87
CA ASP A 23 -11.55 3.26 -9.41
C ASP A 23 -10.45 3.53 -8.34
N PRO A 24 -9.69 4.63 -8.44
CA PRO A 24 -8.60 4.92 -7.51
C PRO A 24 -9.03 5.00 -6.04
N GLN A 25 -10.24 5.50 -5.75
CA GLN A 25 -10.73 5.58 -4.37
C GLN A 25 -11.07 4.19 -3.83
N GLU A 26 -11.71 3.35 -4.65
CA GLU A 26 -11.99 1.96 -4.29
C GLU A 26 -10.69 1.15 -4.12
N MET A 27 -9.68 1.37 -4.95
CA MET A 27 -8.36 0.77 -4.79
C MET A 27 -7.73 1.19 -3.45
N ALA A 28 -7.75 2.49 -3.13
CA ALA A 28 -7.22 3.00 -1.87
C ALA A 28 -7.95 2.39 -0.66
N LYS A 29 -9.29 2.22 -0.73
CA LYS A 29 -10.06 1.54 0.32
C LYS A 29 -9.63 0.09 0.50
N ALA A 30 -9.47 -0.65 -0.60
CA ALA A 30 -9.01 -2.04 -0.56
C ALA A 30 -7.61 -2.15 0.06
N ILE A 31 -6.67 -1.27 -0.31
CA ILE A 31 -5.32 -1.25 0.26
C ILE A 31 -5.37 -0.95 1.77
N ARG A 32 -6.15 0.05 2.21
CA ARG A 32 -6.33 0.36 3.63
C ARG A 32 -6.94 -0.78 4.42
N GLN A 33 -7.90 -1.51 3.85
CA GLN A 33 -8.48 -2.71 4.47
C GLN A 33 -7.43 -3.80 4.69
N VAL A 34 -6.58 -4.07 3.69
CA VAL A 34 -5.47 -5.02 3.82
C VAL A 34 -4.50 -4.57 4.91
N ASN A 35 -4.09 -3.31 4.91
CA ASN A 35 -3.22 -2.75 5.95
C ASN A 35 -3.83 -2.87 7.36
N TYR A 36 -5.12 -2.61 7.51
CA TYR A 36 -5.82 -2.77 8.78
C TYR A 36 -5.78 -4.23 9.28
N VAL A 37 -6.01 -5.21 8.39
CA VAL A 37 -5.93 -6.63 8.73
C VAL A 37 -4.50 -7.03 9.12
N LEU A 38 -3.49 -6.55 8.38
CA LEU A 38 -2.08 -6.78 8.71
C LEU A 38 -1.74 -6.23 10.10
N ALA A 39 -2.11 -4.98 10.39
CA ALA A 39 -1.88 -4.37 11.70
C ALA A 39 -2.57 -5.15 12.83
N LEU A 40 -3.83 -5.55 12.64
CA LEU A 40 -4.53 -6.40 13.61
C LEU A 40 -3.84 -7.75 13.81
N SER A 41 -3.28 -8.35 12.76
CA SER A 41 -2.59 -9.63 12.86
C SER A 41 -1.35 -9.53 13.74
N VAL A 42 -0.58 -8.43 13.63
CA VAL A 42 0.59 -8.16 14.47
C VAL A 42 0.18 -7.90 15.92
N LEU A 43 -0.82 -7.05 16.14
CA LEU A 43 -1.29 -6.72 17.49
C LEU A 43 -1.82 -7.93 18.25
N ARG A 44 -2.35 -8.93 17.53
CA ARG A 44 -2.89 -10.17 18.10
C ARG A 44 -1.83 -11.27 18.28
N GLN A 45 -0.66 -11.15 17.66
CA GLN A 45 0.41 -12.14 17.79
C GLN A 45 1.39 -11.73 18.89
N HIS A 46 1.50 -12.57 19.91
CA HIS A 46 2.30 -12.30 21.10
C HIS A 46 3.82 -12.52 20.88
N GLU A 47 4.23 -13.12 19.76
CA GLU A 47 5.60 -13.60 19.49
C GLU A 47 6.01 -13.52 18.00
N THR A 48 5.58 -12.48 17.28
CA THR A 48 6.01 -12.30 15.87
C THR A 48 7.53 -12.11 15.81
N PRO A 49 8.30 -12.90 15.03
CA PRO A 49 9.75 -12.76 14.93
C PRO A 49 10.16 -11.35 14.48
N GLN A 50 11.22 -10.75 15.06
CA GLN A 50 11.63 -9.37 14.75
C GLN A 50 11.90 -9.12 13.25
N ASN A 51 12.43 -10.10 12.52
CA ASN A 51 12.70 -9.97 11.09
C ASN A 51 11.41 -9.88 10.26
N GLU A 52 10.39 -10.64 10.65
CA GLU A 52 9.07 -10.59 10.01
C GLU A 52 8.40 -9.25 10.29
N LEU A 53 8.50 -8.74 11.54
CA LEU A 53 8.02 -7.41 11.92
C LEU A 53 8.64 -6.29 11.09
N ALA A 54 9.96 -6.30 10.86
CA ALA A 54 10.65 -5.26 10.09
C ALA A 54 10.22 -5.26 8.60
N SER A 55 10.06 -6.44 8.00
CA SER A 55 9.56 -6.57 6.62
C SER A 55 8.11 -6.11 6.49
N LEU A 56 7.31 -6.38 7.52
CA LEU A 56 5.90 -6.00 7.56
C LEU A 56 5.72 -4.51 7.79
N GLU A 57 6.56 -3.88 8.61
CA GLU A 57 6.59 -2.42 8.80
C GLU A 57 6.86 -1.69 7.49
N SER A 58 7.87 -2.14 6.74
CA SER A 58 8.20 -1.56 5.43
C SER A 58 7.05 -1.72 4.43
N SER A 59 6.44 -2.90 4.40
CA SER A 59 5.29 -3.20 3.52
C SER A 59 4.07 -2.37 3.89
N PHE A 60 3.76 -2.26 5.19
CA PHE A 60 2.66 -1.46 5.72
C PHE A 60 2.82 0.02 5.34
N TYR A 61 4.04 0.55 5.47
CA TYR A 61 4.37 1.91 5.05
C TYR A 61 4.09 2.14 3.56
N TRP A 62 4.67 1.34 2.66
CA TRP A 62 4.48 1.53 1.21
C TRP A 62 3.03 1.38 0.76
N LEU A 63 2.28 0.46 1.36
CA LEU A 63 0.87 0.29 1.07
C LEU A 63 0.05 1.50 1.53
N ASN A 64 0.36 2.08 2.70
CA ASN A 64 -0.31 3.31 3.14
C ASN A 64 0.03 4.50 2.26
N GLU A 65 1.31 4.69 1.91
CA GLU A 65 1.73 5.75 0.99
C GLU A 65 1.02 5.62 -0.36
N LEU A 66 0.92 4.40 -0.92
CA LEU A 66 0.20 4.18 -2.17
C LEU A 66 -1.30 4.48 -2.03
N ALA A 67 -1.94 4.07 -0.94
CA ALA A 67 -3.34 4.40 -0.69
C ALA A 67 -3.56 5.90 -0.57
N GLU A 68 -2.61 6.63 0.01
CA GLU A 68 -2.66 8.08 0.15
C GLU A 68 -2.46 8.79 -1.19
N ILE A 69 -1.55 8.32 -2.05
CA ILE A 69 -1.40 8.84 -3.42
C ILE A 69 -2.68 8.66 -4.23
N LEU A 70 -3.35 7.51 -4.09
CA LEU A 70 -4.56 7.18 -4.82
C LEU A 70 -5.81 7.91 -4.29
N ASN A 71 -5.85 8.18 -3.00
CA ASN A 71 -6.97 8.87 -2.34
C ASN A 71 -6.49 9.68 -1.12
N PRO A 72 -5.94 10.90 -1.33
CA PRO A 72 -5.28 11.69 -0.28
C PRO A 72 -6.24 12.31 0.74
N TYR A 73 -7.54 12.21 0.50
CA TYR A 73 -8.55 12.66 1.46
C TYR A 73 -9.31 11.43 1.92
N LEU A 74 -9.17 11.08 3.20
CA LEU A 74 -10.21 10.30 3.86
C LEU A 74 -11.47 11.15 3.70
N ASP A 75 -12.38 10.74 2.82
CA ASP A 75 -13.57 11.52 2.47
C ASP A 75 -14.30 11.84 3.78
N LEU A 76 -14.12 13.07 4.28
CA LEU A 76 -14.78 13.60 5.48
C LEU A 76 -16.18 13.97 5.04
N LYS A 77 -17.02 12.98 4.76
CA LYS A 77 -18.44 13.16 4.49
C LYS A 77 -19.26 12.32 5.45
#